data_AF-A0A562MLC2-F1
#
_entry.id   AF-A0A562MLC2-F1
#
_cell.length_a   1.000
_cell.length_b   1.000
_cell.length_c   1.000
_cell.angle_alpha   90.00
_cell.angle_beta   90.00
_cell.angle_gamma   90.00
#
_symmetry.space_group_name_H-M   'P 1'
#
loop_
_entity.id
_entity.type
_entity.pdbx_description
1 polymer ?
#
loop_
_entity_poly.entity_id
_entity_poly.type
_entity_poly.pdbx_seq_one_letter_code
_entity_poly.pdbx_strand_id
1 'polypeptide(L)'
;MSFKKAYQAGSLDDAKVLLKDAVGKAKEASAYSIIPDCNCANAKNYALNAVIFGNKALKTADLDNLKKWAKKAMDMSLDEMTAIPNCK
;
A
#
# COMPACT_ATOMS: atom_id res chain seq x y z
N MET A 1 -7.98 2.92 1.63
CA MET A 1 -9.15 2.43 0.85
C MET A 1 -8.84 2.00 -0.59
N SER A 2 -7.86 2.57 -1.31
CA SER A 2 -7.56 2.17 -2.70
C SER A 2 -7.06 0.72 -2.85
N PHE A 3 -6.19 0.22 -1.97
CA PHE A 3 -5.78 -1.20 -1.99
C PHE A 3 -6.94 -2.18 -1.73
N LYS A 4 -7.91 -1.79 -0.88
CA LYS A 4 -9.12 -2.59 -0.63
C LYS A 4 -9.95 -2.74 -1.92
N LYS A 5 -10.10 -1.65 -2.70
CA LYS A 5 -10.80 -1.70 -3.99
C LYS A 5 -10.08 -2.61 -4.99
N ALA A 6 -8.75 -2.52 -5.08
CA ALA A 6 -7.96 -3.41 -5.92
C ALA A 6 -8.08 -4.90 -5.49
N TYR A 7 -8.12 -5.17 -4.19
CA TYR A 7 -8.33 -6.53 -3.65
C TYR A 7 -9.74 -7.07 -3.96
N GLN A 8 -10.76 -6.21 -3.94
CA GLN A 8 -12.15 -6.59 -4.20
C GLN A 8 -12.52 -6.65 -5.68
N ALA A 9 -11.60 -6.27 -6.58
CA ALA A 9 -11.86 -6.25 -8.02
C ALA A 9 -12.19 -7.66 -8.57
N GLY A 10 -13.10 -7.66 -9.56
CA GLY A 10 -13.57 -8.88 -10.22
C GLY A 10 -12.69 -9.35 -11.38
N SER A 11 -11.82 -8.48 -11.91
CA SER A 11 -10.93 -8.77 -13.03
C SER A 11 -9.49 -8.33 -12.73
N LEU A 12 -8.53 -8.95 -13.42
CA LEU A 12 -7.12 -8.60 -13.30
C LEU A 12 -6.84 -7.16 -13.76
N ASP A 13 -7.48 -6.73 -14.85
CA ASP A 13 -7.26 -5.42 -15.44
C ASP A 13 -7.80 -4.30 -14.55
N ASP A 14 -9.02 -4.45 -14.02
CA ASP A 14 -9.60 -3.49 -13.07
C ASP A 14 -8.75 -3.40 -11.80
N ALA A 15 -8.31 -4.57 -11.30
CA ALA A 15 -7.46 -4.64 -10.14
C ALA A 15 -6.15 -3.87 -10.37
N LYS A 16 -5.49 -4.06 -11.52
CA LYS A 16 -4.24 -3.36 -11.88
C LYS A 16 -4.43 -1.85 -11.97
N VAL A 17 -5.54 -1.37 -12.55
CA VAL A 17 -5.83 0.08 -12.63
C VAL A 17 -5.96 0.67 -11.23
N LEU A 18 -6.78 0.06 -10.37
CA LEU A 18 -7.00 0.50 -8.99
C LEU A 18 -5.72 0.42 -8.15
N LEU A 19 -4.89 -0.59 -8.41
CA LEU A 19 -3.64 -0.83 -7.71
C LEU A 19 -2.57 0.21 -8.09
N LYS A 20 -2.52 0.67 -9.36
CA LYS A 20 -1.63 1.78 -9.77
C LYS A 20 -1.95 3.06 -9.00
N ASP A 21 -3.23 3.42 -8.89
CA ASP A 21 -3.67 4.56 -8.06
C ASP A 21 -3.28 4.37 -6.59
N ALA A 22 -3.51 3.17 -6.03
CA ALA A 22 -3.17 2.86 -4.65
C ALA A 22 -1.66 2.99 -4.37
N VAL A 23 -0.82 2.47 -5.27
CA VAL A 23 0.64 2.57 -5.17
C VAL A 23 1.11 4.02 -5.29
N GLY A 24 0.51 4.82 -6.18
CA GLY A 24 0.82 6.24 -6.31
C GLY A 24 0.58 6.99 -4.99
N LYS A 25 -0.61 6.80 -4.39
CA LYS A 25 -0.96 7.40 -3.10
C LYS A 25 -0.07 6.93 -1.96
N ALA A 26 0.27 5.64 -1.92
CA ALA A 26 1.19 5.11 -0.92
C ALA A 26 2.61 5.68 -1.09
N LYS A 27 3.05 5.93 -2.32
CA LYS A 27 4.34 6.57 -2.60
C LYS A 27 4.36 8.01 -2.11
N GLU A 28 3.30 8.76 -2.38
CA GLU A 28 3.15 10.13 -1.87
C GLU A 28 3.15 10.15 -0.33
N ALA A 29 2.31 9.32 0.30
CA ALA A 29 2.28 9.18 1.77
C ALA A 29 3.65 8.79 2.34
N SER A 30 4.34 7.84 1.70
CA SER A 30 5.69 7.44 2.12
C SER A 30 6.69 8.58 2.07
N ALA A 31 6.57 9.52 1.13
CA ALA A 31 7.44 10.70 1.07
C ALA A 31 7.17 11.66 2.24
N TYR A 32 5.90 11.83 2.64
CA TYR A 32 5.52 12.65 3.80
C TYR A 32 5.81 11.98 5.15
N SER A 33 5.90 10.64 5.21
CA SER A 33 6.34 9.92 6.41
C SER A 33 7.83 10.11 6.74
N ILE A 34 8.59 10.81 5.89
CA ILE A 34 10.02 11.14 6.07
C ILE A 34 10.18 12.59 6.57
N ILE A 35 9.12 13.24 7.07
CA ILE A 35 9.26 14.52 7.74
C ILE A 35 10.11 14.30 9.02
N PRO A 36 11.26 14.98 9.17
CA PRO A 36 12.19 14.76 10.30
C PRO A 36 11.55 14.93 11.68
N ASP A 37 10.51 15.75 11.77
CA ASP A 37 9.78 16.04 13.01
C ASP A 37 8.77 14.94 13.39
N CYS A 38 8.51 13.98 12.51
CA CYS A 38 7.68 12.81 12.77
C CYS A 38 8.59 11.57 12.77
N ASN A 39 9.32 11.35 13.86
CA ASN A 39 10.33 10.29 14.01
C ASN A 39 9.69 8.90 14.14
N CYS A 40 8.93 8.50 13.13
CA CYS A 40 8.09 7.32 13.16
C CYS A 40 8.60 6.26 12.20
N ALA A 41 9.73 5.66 12.58
CA ALA A 41 10.41 4.63 11.79
C ALA A 41 9.46 3.49 11.36
N ASN A 42 8.50 3.12 12.21
CA ASN A 42 7.50 2.09 11.91
C ASN A 42 6.53 2.55 10.80
N ALA A 43 5.95 3.75 10.90
CA ALA A 43 5.05 4.28 9.88
C ALA A 43 5.74 4.37 8.52
N LYS A 44 7.00 4.85 8.51
CA LYS A 44 7.83 4.89 7.29
C LYS A 44 8.04 3.50 6.68
N ASN A 45 8.36 2.50 7.50
CA ASN A 45 8.55 1.13 7.03
C ASN A 45 7.26 0.54 6.47
N TYR A 46 6.12 0.79 7.11
CA TYR A 46 4.81 0.36 6.62
C TYR A 46 4.45 1.02 5.28
N ALA A 47 4.67 2.33 5.15
CA ALA A 47 4.45 3.05 3.89
C ALA A 47 5.31 2.48 2.74
N LEU A 48 6.60 2.24 3.00
CA LEU A 48 7.50 1.62 2.02
C LEU A 48 7.06 0.20 1.64
N ASN A 49 6.66 -0.60 2.63
CA ASN A 49 6.21 -1.97 2.40
C ASN A 49 4.90 -2.01 1.61
N ALA A 50 3.98 -1.07 1.84
CA ALA A 50 2.76 -0.92 1.04
C ALA A 50 3.10 -0.67 -0.45
N VAL A 51 4.07 0.21 -0.73
CA VAL A 51 4.57 0.45 -2.10
C VAL A 51 5.23 -0.80 -2.69
N ILE A 52 6.07 -1.51 -1.92
CA ILE A 52 6.74 -2.73 -2.39
C ILE A 52 5.73 -3.82 -2.74
N PHE A 53 4.77 -4.10 -1.85
CA PHE A 53 3.76 -5.12 -2.09
C PHE A 53 2.79 -4.74 -3.20
N GLY A 54 2.41 -3.46 -3.32
CA GLY A 54 1.61 -2.98 -4.44
C GLY A 54 2.33 -3.13 -5.79
N ASN A 55 3.63 -2.82 -5.85
CA ASN A 55 4.43 -3.07 -7.06
C ASN A 55 4.60 -4.56 -7.38
N LYS A 56 4.67 -5.44 -6.37
CA LYS A 56 4.65 -6.89 -6.59
C LYS A 56 3.31 -7.34 -7.16
N ALA A 57 2.20 -6.82 -6.62
CA ALA A 57 0.86 -7.10 -7.12
C ALA A 57 0.66 -6.64 -8.58
N LEU A 58 1.26 -5.51 -9.00
CA LEU A 58 1.20 -5.04 -10.39
C LEU A 58 1.92 -5.97 -11.38
N LYS A 59 2.90 -6.73 -10.91
CA LYS A 59 3.74 -7.63 -11.73
C LYS A 59 3.17 -9.05 -11.85
N THR A 60 2.06 -9.36 -11.21
CA THR A 60 1.47 -10.70 -11.29
C THR A 60 0.72 -10.92 -12.61
N ALA A 61 0.69 -12.17 -13.04
CA ALA A 61 0.00 -12.60 -14.25
C ALA A 61 -1.47 -13.00 -14.00
N ASP A 62 -1.83 -13.30 -12.75
CA ASP A 62 -3.16 -13.77 -12.36
C ASP A 62 -3.74 -12.96 -11.19
N LEU A 63 -5.07 -13.04 -11.08
CA LEU A 63 -5.86 -12.25 -10.14
C LEU A 63 -5.67 -12.71 -8.69
N ASP A 64 -5.45 -14.01 -8.44
CA ASP A 64 -5.30 -14.54 -7.08
C ASP A 64 -3.98 -14.09 -6.46
N ASN A 65 -2.88 -14.17 -7.22
CA ASN A 65 -1.60 -13.64 -6.79
C ASN A 65 -1.65 -12.12 -6.67
N LEU A 66 -2.37 -11.42 -7.56
CA LEU A 66 -2.57 -9.98 -7.41
C LEU A 66 -3.24 -9.69 -6.07
N LYS A 67 -4.37 -10.35 -5.78
CA LYS A 67 -5.14 -10.16 -4.54
C LYS A 67 -4.31 -10.47 -3.30
N LYS A 68 -3.49 -11.53 -3.33
CA LYS A 68 -2.58 -11.88 -2.24
C LYS A 68 -1.61 -10.73 -1.92
N TRP A 69 -0.98 -10.15 -2.93
CA TRP A 69 -0.03 -9.05 -2.73
C TRP A 69 -0.75 -7.72 -2.44
N ALA A 70 -1.89 -7.46 -3.06
CA ALA A 70 -2.72 -6.29 -2.79
C ALA A 70 -3.26 -6.29 -1.35
N LYS A 71 -3.60 -7.46 -0.80
CA LYS A 71 -3.95 -7.58 0.62
C LYS A 71 -2.78 -7.25 1.53
N LYS A 72 -1.57 -7.74 1.25
CA LYS A 72 -0.38 -7.35 2.02
C LYS A 72 -0.12 -5.85 1.96
N ALA A 73 -0.28 -5.24 0.79
CA ALA A 73 -0.16 -3.79 0.64
C ALA A 73 -1.23 -3.04 1.46
N MET A 74 -2.47 -3.54 1.46
CA MET A 74 -3.56 -3.00 2.27
C MET A 74 -3.25 -3.09 3.76
N ASP A 75 -2.79 -4.24 4.24
CA ASP A 75 -2.50 -4.47 5.65
C ASP A 75 -1.39 -3.50 6.12
N MET A 76 -0.33 -3.30 5.30
CA MET A 76 0.71 -2.31 5.60
C MET A 76 0.18 -0.87 5.62
N SER A 77 -0.69 -0.48 4.69
CA SER A 77 -1.30 0.86 4.73
C SER A 77 -2.20 1.08 5.96
N LEU A 78 -2.81 0.02 6.50
CA LEU A 78 -3.57 0.11 7.75
C LEU A 78 -2.62 0.24 8.94
N ASP A 79 -1.55 -0.57 8.98
CA ASP A 79 -0.53 -0.50 10.02
C ASP A 79 0.12 0.90 10.07
N GLU A 80 0.43 1.49 8.93
CA GLU A 80 0.90 2.89 8.82
C GLU A 80 -0.06 3.87 9.51
N MET A 81 -1.35 3.81 9.18
CA MET A 81 -2.38 4.68 9.78
C MET A 81 -2.52 4.50 11.30
N THR A 82 -2.22 3.30 11.82
CA THR A 82 -2.21 3.04 13.27
C THR A 82 -0.90 3.44 13.96
N ALA A 83 0.21 3.42 13.22
CA ALA A 83 1.50 3.85 13.73
C ALA A 83 1.60 5.38 13.84
N ILE A 84 1.03 6.12 12.89
CA ILE A 84 1.09 7.60 12.84
C ILE A 84 0.62 8.28 14.15
N PRO A 85 -0.54 7.92 14.75
CA PRO A 85 -0.98 8.51 16.03
C PRO A 85 -0.09 8.19 17.22
N ASN A 86 0.75 7.15 17.12
CA ASN A 86 1.67 6.70 18.17
C ASN A 86 3.09 7.26 18.00
N CYS A 87 3.33 8.07 16.98
CA CYS A 87 4.59 8.80 16.82
C CYS A 87 4.65 9.91 17.88
N LYS A 88 5.68 9.85 18.73
CA LYS A 88 5.96 10.84 19.78
C LYS A 88 7.31 11.49 19.54
#